data_AF-A0A831M3H4-F1
#
_entry.id   AF-A0A831M3H4-F1
#
_cell.length_a   1.000
_cell.length_b   1.000
_cell.length_c   1.000
_cell.angle_alpha   90.00
_cell.angle_beta   90.00
_cell.angle_gamma   90.00
#
_symmetry.space_group_name_H-M   'P 1'
#
loop_
_entity.id
_entity.type
_entity.pdbx_description
1 polymer ?
#
loop_
_entity_poly.entity_id
_entity_poly.type
_entity_poly.pdbx_seq_one_letter_code
_entity_poly.pdbx_strand_id
1 'polypeptide(L)'
;MGPVFHFYTRLNLPLLLGRKARTIPELLAGLESAPGASVYYHTHRFLQQHHYLSPEPPNDFAFWVTASLGLDALGERLASVDTVKFRTIMSLRDKFVEILKTYTKETGSPSPQSPPGEEFHFLSCRTFILPTRHKARTLPEFLEVIRG
;
A
#
# COMPACT_ATOMS: atom_id res chain seq x y z
N MET A 1 -40.05 4.29 -2.65
CA MET A 1 -39.15 3.89 -1.54
C MET A 1 -37.71 4.11 -2.02
N GLY A 2 -36.86 4.73 -1.20
CA GLY A 2 -35.45 4.95 -1.53
C GLY A 2 -34.61 3.67 -1.43
N PRO A 3 -33.40 3.66 -2.01
CA PRO A 3 -32.49 2.52 -1.96
C PRO A 3 -32.01 2.25 -0.52
N VAL A 4 -31.78 0.97 -0.20
CA VAL A 4 -31.22 0.53 1.09
C VAL A 4 -29.69 0.59 1.01
N PHE A 5 -29.03 1.17 2.02
CA PHE A 5 -27.59 1.05 2.18
C PHE A 5 -27.26 -0.28 2.89
N HIS A 6 -26.35 -1.06 2.30
CA HIS A 6 -25.91 -2.34 2.83
C HIS A 6 -24.47 -2.21 3.35
N PHE A 7 -24.25 -2.56 4.62
CA PHE A 7 -22.93 -2.57 5.20
C PHE A 7 -22.24 -3.91 4.93
N TYR A 8 -20.98 -3.85 4.51
CA TYR A 8 -20.16 -5.02 4.23
C TYR A 8 -18.91 -4.98 5.09
N THR A 9 -18.39 -6.15 5.41
CA THR A 9 -17.06 -6.31 5.97
C THR A 9 -16.15 -6.98 4.93
N ARG A 10 -14.86 -7.00 5.22
CA ARG A 10 -13.86 -7.60 4.34
C ARG A 10 -12.89 -8.48 5.11
N LEU A 11 -12.47 -9.55 4.47
CA LEU A 11 -11.32 -10.36 4.91
C LEU A 11 -10.24 -10.26 3.83
N ASN A 12 -8.98 -10.10 4.26
CA ASN A 12 -7.83 -10.07 3.37
C ASN A 12 -6.98 -11.30 3.59
N LEU A 13 -6.77 -12.10 2.55
CA LEU A 13 -5.82 -13.20 2.55
C LEU A 13 -4.52 -12.74 1.88
N PRO A 14 -3.39 -12.63 2.61
CA PRO A 14 -2.09 -12.34 2.03
C PRO A 14 -1.63 -13.46 1.10
N LEU A 15 -1.02 -13.10 -0.02
CA LEU A 15 -0.50 -14.03 -1.03
C LEU A 15 0.91 -13.63 -1.40
N LEU A 16 1.86 -14.58 -1.36
CA LEU A 16 3.22 -14.36 -1.85
C LEU A 16 3.24 -14.44 -3.37
N LEU A 17 3.79 -13.42 -4.03
CA LEU A 17 3.92 -13.40 -5.50
C LEU A 17 5.16 -14.12 -6.03
N GLY A 18 6.04 -14.59 -5.13
CA GLY A 18 7.31 -15.24 -5.49
C GLY A 18 8.35 -14.28 -6.09
N ARG A 19 8.06 -12.97 -6.09
CA ARG A 19 8.96 -11.92 -6.57
C ARG A 19 9.60 -11.20 -5.40
N LYS A 20 10.87 -10.87 -5.54
CA LYS A 20 11.63 -10.12 -4.54
C LYS A 20 12.50 -9.05 -5.21
N ALA A 21 12.84 -8.02 -4.46
CA ALA A 21 13.79 -7.00 -4.87
C ALA A 21 14.89 -6.84 -3.81
N ARG A 22 16.12 -6.71 -4.27
CA ARG A 22 17.32 -6.40 -3.48
C ARG A 22 17.84 -5.00 -3.75
N THR A 23 17.43 -4.38 -4.84
CA THR A 23 17.91 -3.07 -5.29
C THR A 23 16.75 -2.20 -5.75
N ILE A 24 16.98 -0.89 -5.90
CA ILE A 24 15.98 0.04 -6.42
C ILE A 24 15.51 -0.31 -7.85
N PRO A 25 16.40 -0.67 -8.80
CA PRO A 25 15.96 -1.13 -10.13
C PRO A 25 15.06 -2.37 -10.08
N GLU A 26 15.35 -3.33 -9.20
CA GLU A 26 14.50 -4.51 -9.02
C GLU A 26 13.15 -4.15 -8.39
N LEU A 27 13.13 -3.24 -7.41
CA LEU A 27 11.89 -2.74 -6.81
C LEU A 27 11.04 -2.04 -7.87
N LEU A 28 11.65 -1.19 -8.69
CA LEU A 28 10.99 -0.50 -9.79
C LEU A 28 10.37 -1.49 -10.80
N ALA A 29 11.15 -2.45 -11.30
CA ALA A 29 10.65 -3.46 -12.23
C ALA A 29 9.54 -4.34 -11.61
N GLY A 30 9.69 -4.70 -10.33
CA GLY A 30 8.69 -5.42 -9.57
C GLY A 30 7.39 -4.62 -9.44
N LEU A 31 7.49 -3.32 -9.18
CA LEU A 31 6.34 -2.44 -9.01
C LEU A 31 5.62 -2.17 -10.34
N GLU A 32 6.33 -1.97 -11.44
CA GLU A 32 5.74 -1.82 -12.79
C GLU A 32 4.91 -3.05 -13.21
N SER A 33 5.37 -4.23 -12.81
CA SER A 33 4.72 -5.51 -13.12
C SER A 33 3.78 -6.03 -12.02
N ALA A 34 3.67 -5.34 -10.89
CA ALA A 34 2.86 -5.76 -9.75
C ALA A 34 1.35 -5.54 -10.03
N PRO A 35 0.48 -6.48 -9.61
CA PRO A 35 -0.95 -6.27 -9.65
C PRO A 35 -1.35 -5.17 -8.66
N GLY A 36 -2.45 -4.45 -8.93
CA GLY A 36 -2.96 -3.41 -8.03
C GLY A 36 -3.18 -3.91 -6.60
N ALA A 37 -3.61 -5.16 -6.42
CA ALA A 37 -3.76 -5.77 -5.09
C ALA A 37 -2.46 -5.82 -4.27
N SER A 38 -1.29 -5.90 -4.91
CA SER A 38 0.01 -5.85 -4.24
C SER A 38 0.35 -4.43 -3.78
N VAL A 39 0.12 -3.44 -4.64
CA VAL A 39 0.29 -2.03 -4.28
C VAL A 39 -0.65 -1.66 -3.15
N TYR A 40 -1.91 -2.08 -3.21
CA TYR A 40 -2.89 -1.90 -2.15
C TYR A 40 -2.40 -2.52 -0.83
N TYR A 41 -1.91 -3.76 -0.88
CA TYR A 41 -1.40 -4.44 0.30
C TYR A 41 -0.25 -3.65 0.95
N HIS A 42 0.77 -3.27 0.19
CA HIS A 42 1.97 -2.60 0.71
C HIS A 42 1.78 -1.13 1.11
N THR A 43 0.58 -0.57 0.91
CA THR A 43 0.28 0.83 1.22
C THR A 43 -0.90 0.97 2.19
N HIS A 44 -1.99 0.24 1.98
CA HIS A 44 -3.24 0.35 2.74
C HIS A 44 -3.40 -0.70 3.83
N ARG A 45 -2.59 -1.78 3.84
CA ARG A 45 -2.62 -2.73 4.97
C ARG A 45 -2.01 -2.12 6.22
N PHE A 46 -0.91 -1.38 6.07
CA PHE A 46 -0.25 -0.69 7.18
C PHE A 46 -1.22 0.27 7.88
N LEU A 47 -2.01 1.01 7.09
CA LEU A 47 -3.10 1.88 7.56
C LEU A 47 -4.10 1.18 8.49
N GLN A 48 -4.35 -0.12 8.33
CA GLN A 48 -5.35 -0.86 9.11
C GLN A 48 -4.84 -1.54 10.36
N GLN A 49 -3.58 -1.99 10.36
CA GLN A 49 -3.01 -2.70 11.51
C GLN A 49 -2.51 -1.74 12.60
N HIS A 50 -2.24 -0.47 12.25
CA HIS A 50 -1.61 0.51 13.14
C HIS A 50 -2.36 1.85 13.18
N HIS A 51 -3.70 1.83 13.32
CA HIS A 51 -4.55 3.03 13.49
C HIS A 51 -4.12 4.00 14.62
N TYR A 52 -3.14 3.64 15.46
CA TYR A 52 -2.81 4.35 16.70
C TYR A 52 -1.33 4.69 16.90
N LEU A 53 -0.43 4.47 15.93
CA LEU A 53 1.00 4.73 16.11
C LEU A 53 1.59 5.50 14.91
N SER A 54 1.95 6.75 15.16
CA SER A 54 2.67 7.71 14.30
C SER A 54 1.86 8.52 13.26
N PRO A 55 2.29 9.78 12.97
CA PRO A 55 1.44 10.82 12.38
C PRO A 55 1.08 10.60 10.91
N GLU A 56 1.83 9.77 10.19
CA GLU A 56 1.53 9.32 8.83
C GLU A 56 2.04 7.88 8.68
N PRO A 57 1.30 6.97 8.04
CA PRO A 57 1.79 5.61 7.90
C PRO A 57 2.85 5.54 6.79
N PRO A 58 4.10 5.15 7.12
CA PRO A 58 5.07 4.78 6.09
C PRO A 58 4.51 3.57 5.33
N ASN A 59 4.45 3.68 4.00
CA ASN A 59 4.19 2.51 3.17
C ASN A 59 5.39 1.56 3.21
N ASP A 60 5.18 0.28 2.92
CA ASP A 60 6.23 -0.74 3.03
C ASP A 60 7.43 -0.43 2.12
N PHE A 61 7.20 0.27 0.99
CA PHE A 61 8.29 0.68 0.09
C PHE A 61 9.20 1.70 0.76
N ALA A 62 8.63 2.75 1.37
CA ALA A 62 9.39 3.75 2.13
C ALA A 62 10.18 3.09 3.27
N PHE A 63 9.51 2.22 4.03
CA PHE A 63 10.16 1.51 5.13
C PHE A 63 11.36 0.67 4.65
N TRP A 64 11.18 -0.15 3.62
CA TRP A 64 12.25 -1.02 3.12
C TRP A 64 13.44 -0.23 2.56
N VAL A 65 13.17 0.83 1.79
CA VAL A 65 14.22 1.68 1.20
C VAL A 65 15.06 2.35 2.30
N THR A 66 14.43 2.82 3.38
CA THR A 66 15.16 3.39 4.52
C THR A 66 15.89 2.30 5.30
N ALA A 67 15.18 1.27 5.77
CA ALA A 67 15.72 0.32 6.73
C ALA A 67 16.75 -0.64 6.12
N SER A 68 16.51 -1.15 4.90
CA SER A 68 17.32 -2.21 4.30
C SER A 68 18.33 -1.70 3.26
N LEU A 69 18.14 -0.49 2.72
CA LEU A 69 19.08 0.12 1.78
C LEU A 69 19.79 1.38 2.33
N GLY A 70 19.36 1.91 3.48
CA GLY A 70 19.94 3.12 4.08
C GLY A 70 19.68 4.40 3.26
N LEU A 71 18.62 4.43 2.46
CA LEU A 71 18.32 5.54 1.54
C LEU A 71 17.26 6.48 2.13
N ASP A 72 17.61 7.20 3.18
CA ASP A 72 16.69 8.06 3.95
C ASP A 72 15.91 9.04 3.06
N ALA A 73 16.61 9.79 2.20
CA ALA A 73 15.98 10.80 1.33
C ALA A 73 14.98 10.18 0.33
N LEU A 74 15.24 8.97 -0.17
CA LEU A 74 14.28 8.28 -1.04
C LEU A 74 13.10 7.73 -0.23
N GLY A 75 13.38 7.19 0.96
CA GLY A 75 12.37 6.75 1.91
C GLY A 75 11.38 7.86 2.26
N GLU A 76 11.88 9.07 2.58
CA GLU A 76 11.03 10.24 2.85
C GLU A 76 10.18 10.63 1.65
N ARG A 77 10.76 10.67 0.44
CA ARG A 77 10.00 10.94 -0.79
C ARG A 77 8.86 9.94 -0.97
N LEU A 78 9.10 8.64 -0.74
CA LEU A 78 8.09 7.59 -0.81
C LEU A 78 7.06 7.71 0.33
N ALA A 79 7.48 8.05 1.55
CA ALA A 79 6.60 8.21 2.70
C ALA A 79 5.63 9.39 2.52
N SER A 80 6.08 10.48 1.89
CA SER A 80 5.28 11.68 1.63
C SER A 80 4.11 11.48 0.66
N VAL A 81 4.00 10.31 0.02
CA VAL A 81 2.91 9.98 -0.90
C VAL A 81 1.63 9.76 -0.10
N ASP A 82 0.79 10.78 -0.09
CA ASP A 82 -0.55 10.71 0.51
C ASP A 82 -1.46 9.76 -0.29
N THR A 83 -1.54 8.52 0.19
CA THR A 83 -2.28 7.42 -0.45
C THR A 83 -3.77 7.72 -0.64
N VAL A 84 -4.40 8.50 0.25
CA VAL A 84 -5.85 8.76 0.21
C VAL A 84 -6.26 9.77 -0.86
N LYS A 85 -5.32 10.56 -1.38
CA LYS A 85 -5.56 11.51 -2.48
C LYS A 85 -5.71 10.84 -3.85
N PHE A 86 -5.33 9.57 -3.98
CA PHE A 86 -5.37 8.84 -5.25
C PHE A 86 -6.73 8.17 -5.48
N ARG A 87 -7.33 8.41 -6.66
CA ARG A 87 -8.62 7.81 -7.04
C ARG A 87 -8.53 6.32 -7.33
N THR A 88 -7.35 5.84 -7.74
CA THR A 88 -7.14 4.44 -8.09
C THR A 88 -5.80 3.94 -7.58
N ILE A 89 -5.71 2.63 -7.33
CA ILE A 89 -4.46 2.00 -6.96
C ILE A 89 -3.43 2.03 -8.09
N MET A 90 -3.89 2.07 -9.35
CA MET A 90 -3.02 2.21 -10.51
C MET A 90 -2.34 3.59 -10.52
N SER A 91 -3.09 4.67 -10.29
CA SER A 91 -2.50 6.02 -10.19
C SER A 91 -1.53 6.15 -9.03
N LEU A 92 -1.77 5.45 -7.92
CA LEU A 92 -0.85 5.42 -6.77
C LEU A 92 0.45 4.68 -7.13
N ARG A 93 0.34 3.52 -7.79
CA ARG A 93 1.49 2.77 -8.32
C ARG A 93 2.33 3.63 -9.24
N ASP A 94 1.69 4.34 -10.17
CA ASP A 94 2.37 5.17 -11.15
C ASP A 94 3.15 6.31 -10.47
N LYS A 95 2.63 6.88 -9.37
CA LYS A 95 3.36 7.86 -8.55
C LYS A 95 4.62 7.29 -7.93
N PHE A 96 4.56 6.10 -7.34
CA PHE A 96 5.73 5.45 -6.78
C PHE A 96 6.76 5.10 -7.87
N VAL A 97 6.30 4.59 -9.01
CA VAL A 97 7.15 4.32 -10.19
C VAL A 97 7.85 5.60 -10.67
N GLU A 98 7.15 6.74 -10.71
CA GLU A 98 7.71 8.05 -11.07
C GLU A 98 8.84 8.47 -10.12
N ILE A 99 8.62 8.35 -8.79
CA ILE A 99 9.62 8.68 -7.77
C ILE A 99 10.86 7.81 -7.93
N LEU A 100 10.68 6.49 -8.08
CA LEU A 100 11.78 5.54 -8.24
C LEU A 100 12.56 5.78 -9.55
N LYS A 101 11.86 6.02 -10.67
CA LYS A 101 12.49 6.37 -11.96
C LYS A 101 13.30 7.65 -11.88
N THR A 102 12.78 8.66 -11.19
CA THR A 102 13.47 9.94 -11.00
C THR A 102 14.75 9.72 -10.20
N TYR A 103 14.66 8.99 -9.09
CA TYR A 103 15.82 8.62 -8.28
C TYR A 103 16.89 7.88 -9.10
N THR A 104 16.52 6.84 -9.87
CA THR A 104 17.49 6.08 -10.69
C THR A 104 18.19 6.95 -11.73
N LYS A 105 17.55 8.00 -12.23
CA LYS A 105 18.19 8.96 -13.16
C LYS A 105 19.15 9.92 -12.45
N GLU A 106 18.84 10.31 -11.21
CA GLU A 106 19.65 11.23 -10.39
C GLU A 106 20.92 10.55 -9.87
N THR A 107 20.82 9.30 -9.41
CA THR A 107 21.95 8.54 -8.86
C THR A 107 22.60 7.68 -9.94
N GLY A 108 23.57 8.23 -10.68
CA GLY A 108 24.34 7.52 -11.71
C GLY A 108 25.32 6.44 -11.20
N SER A 109 25.23 6.05 -9.93
CA SER A 109 26.11 5.10 -9.21
C SER A 109 25.41 3.75 -9.01
N PRO A 110 26.13 2.65 -8.74
CA PRO A 110 25.49 1.38 -8.46
C PRO A 110 24.56 1.51 -7.25
N SER A 111 23.31 1.05 -7.41
CA SER A 111 22.33 1.06 -6.31
C SER A 111 22.83 0.17 -5.16
N PRO A 112 22.69 0.62 -3.89
CA PRO A 112 22.92 -0.26 -2.77
C PRO A 112 22.03 -1.51 -2.88
N GLN A 113 22.51 -2.60 -2.31
CA GLN A 113 21.83 -3.88 -2.30
C GLN A 113 21.49 -4.25 -0.87
N SER A 114 20.27 -4.72 -0.64
CA SER A 114 19.85 -5.20 0.67
C SER A 114 20.66 -6.43 1.10
N PRO A 115 20.91 -6.60 2.41
CA PRO A 115 21.48 -7.83 2.94
C PRO A 115 20.62 -9.07 2.59
N PRO A 116 21.21 -10.28 2.52
CA PRO A 116 20.45 -11.50 2.39
C PRO A 116 19.45 -11.67 3.57
N GLY A 117 18.18 -11.93 3.26
CA GLY A 117 17.11 -12.03 4.26
C GLY A 117 16.30 -10.75 4.44
N GLU A 118 16.79 -9.62 3.93
CA GLU A 118 16.12 -8.31 3.99
C GLU A 118 15.62 -7.85 2.61
N GLU A 119 15.38 -8.80 1.70
CA GLU A 119 14.78 -8.48 0.41
C GLU A 119 13.36 -7.94 0.55
N PHE A 120 12.96 -7.03 -0.33
CA PHE A 120 11.56 -6.65 -0.43
C PHE A 120 10.77 -7.79 -1.07
N HIS A 121 9.84 -8.38 -0.34
CA HIS A 121 8.98 -9.43 -0.85
C HIS A 121 7.65 -8.84 -1.34
N PHE A 122 7.38 -9.00 -2.64
CA PHE A 122 6.11 -8.59 -3.20
C PHE A 122 5.01 -9.55 -2.74
N LEU A 123 4.12 -9.01 -1.92
CA LEU A 123 2.91 -9.64 -1.43
C LEU A 123 1.71 -9.01 -2.11
N SER A 124 0.65 -9.79 -2.27
CA SER A 124 -0.66 -9.35 -2.73
C SER A 124 -1.71 -9.70 -1.68
N CYS A 125 -2.93 -9.22 -1.87
CA CYS A 125 -4.06 -9.71 -1.09
C CYS A 125 -5.22 -10.11 -1.99
N ARG A 126 -5.83 -11.23 -1.65
CA ARG A 126 -7.18 -11.56 -2.11
C ARG A 126 -8.18 -11.04 -1.08
N THR A 127 -9.05 -10.14 -1.51
CA THR A 127 -10.08 -9.56 -0.64
C THR A 127 -11.40 -10.28 -0.86
N PHE A 128 -12.02 -10.71 0.24
CA PHE A 128 -13.35 -11.29 0.27
C PHE A 128 -14.30 -10.28 0.90
N ILE A 129 -15.36 -9.91 0.18
CA ILE A 129 -16.39 -8.99 0.67
C ILE A 129 -17.55 -9.81 1.20
N LEU A 130 -17.89 -9.61 2.48
CA LEU A 130 -18.92 -10.36 3.17
C LEU A 130 -20.05 -9.42 3.59
N PRO A 131 -21.32 -9.76 3.31
CA PRO A 131 -22.43 -8.97 3.80
C PRO A 131 -22.48 -9.02 5.32
N THR A 132 -22.73 -7.87 5.95
CA THR A 132 -23.09 -7.86 7.37
C THR A 132 -24.61 -7.98 7.51
N ARG A 133 -25.09 -8.17 8.75
CA ARG A 133 -26.52 -8.09 9.06
C ARG A 133 -27.07 -6.65 9.03
N HIS A 134 -26.19 -5.65 8.96
CA HIS A 134 -26.57 -4.25 9.11
C HIS A 134 -26.98 -3.62 7.77
N LYS A 135 -28.10 -2.90 7.79
CA LYS A 135 -28.70 -2.20 6.66
C LYS A 135 -29.31 -0.90 7.17
N ALA A 136 -29.31 0.14 6.35
CA ALA A 136 -29.93 1.42 6.69
C ALA A 136 -30.74 1.97 5.52
N ARG A 137 -31.94 2.47 5.79
CA ARG A 137 -32.80 3.17 4.83
C ARG A 137 -32.86 4.66 5.09
N THR A 138 -32.48 5.08 6.30
CA THR A 138 -32.54 6.47 6.74
C THR A 138 -31.20 6.89 7.32
N LEU A 139 -30.93 8.21 7.35
CA LEU A 139 -29.72 8.75 7.98
C LEU A 139 -29.61 8.37 9.46
N PRO A 140 -30.69 8.40 10.29
CA PRO A 140 -30.64 7.90 11.66
C PRO A 140 -30.23 6.43 11.77
N GLU A 141 -30.83 5.53 10.98
CA GLU A 141 -30.44 4.10 10.96
C GLU A 141 -28.97 3.92 10.56
N PHE A 142 -28.50 4.69 9.57
CA PHE A 142 -27.11 4.64 9.11
C PHE A 142 -26.13 5.05 10.22
N LEU A 143 -26.47 6.12 10.95
CA LEU A 143 -25.68 6.64 12.05
C LEU A 143 -25.70 5.72 13.28
N GLU A 144 -26.80 5.02 13.55
CA GLU A 144 -26.87 3.98 14.58
C GLU A 144 -25.92 2.82 14.25
N VAL A 145 -25.91 2.35 13.00
CA VAL A 145 -25.03 1.25 12.56
C VAL A 145 -23.55 1.62 12.64
N ILE A 146 -23.15 2.86 12.35
CA ILE A 146 -21.73 3.28 12.42
C ILE A 146 -21.25 3.46 13.86
N ARG A 147 -22.15 3.78 14.79
CA ARG A 147 -21.80 4.03 16.20
C ARG A 147 -21.67 2.76 17.04
N GLY A 148 -22.31 1.66 16.62
CA GLY A 148 -22.24 0.36 17.28
C GLY A 148 -21.03 -0.46 16.84
#